data_AF-A0AA96UNG2-F1
#
_entry.id   AF-A0AA96UNG2-F1
#
_cell.length_a   1.000
_cell.length_b   1.000
_cell.length_c   1.000
_cell.angle_alpha   90.00
_cell.angle_beta   90.00
_cell.angle_gamma   90.00
#
_symmetry.space_group_name_H-M   'P 1'
#
loop_
_entity.id
_entity.type
_entity.pdbx_description
1 polymer ?
#
loop_
_entity_poly.entity_id
_entity_poly.type
_entity_poly.pdbx_seq_one_letter_code
_entity_poly.pdbx_strand_id
1 'polypeptide(L)'
;MANYNIFSNENVKLRLINLEYDYKKKFASNNPKEIKEAKAEFEAEVRRIYKEETNQNLPKDIEIYTSKELIKKNNQKDKSIKESGYDGTAIYIKDSENQIDQLHIISEGSADNEDWSYNFFGLFLGIDNSQYRATREFTKEAKKRAGNSDELHTYALGHSLANNNQLMVQLIDGEFDEVYGVNGAQVSVNHLLQADKDLLDAMINKFNVLNTDELENVRKEDLKKAITQYYNDKGVTAKITQRISKDDPLYGVSGKADFITFGNVKMKDTNTDVKGIRSIIDKIPDEEVRSIQTFLRKYSDEYKKGGLNGFVMASTGIDAELVGSIISADGNVAKGKIVKDRFGDIQVMVKNIGEKMPAFIKFFHTILNNSGTVVDQLEENGYIDETQRKSIKKQLKIVNSKIGDIEIQYQQLKYALSTNNVVAIVYYVCELIGSVNELKDAFETLDTETKDALKLIVDGHSIVQMLNALSKEKGFSYKGSDIYFTGKSGSGETIQVNLSSAVRIYQNGMKIVEDMEDAISKYQKVYSQEIDEDFIDKKQAIITAIHHMEENPSHYAFDLQFRLAAGFSHTFDKLEKISVHESFHTGALPANDGIVAELKKQTTEKRDFIKNIRESIEKLFEKEEMISQLFDFQP
;
A
#
# COMPACT_ATOMS: atom_id res chain seq x y z
N MET A 1 -20.37 15.40 21.77
CA MET A 1 -20.14 13.93 21.68
C MET A 1 -18.64 13.75 21.57
N ALA A 2 -18.01 12.75 22.19
CA ALA A 2 -16.54 12.66 22.16
C ALA A 2 -16.04 12.50 20.71
N ASN A 3 -14.89 13.11 20.39
CA ASN A 3 -14.21 13.03 19.09
C ASN A 3 -13.63 11.61 18.90
N TYR A 4 -14.51 10.62 18.71
CA TYR A 4 -14.16 9.20 18.54
C TYR A 4 -13.50 8.98 17.18
N ASN A 5 -12.46 8.14 17.14
CA ASN A 5 -11.78 7.73 15.91
C ASN A 5 -12.79 7.30 14.82
N ILE A 6 -12.91 8.10 13.76
CA ILE A 6 -13.88 7.85 12.69
C ILE A 6 -13.58 6.53 11.97
N PHE A 7 -12.30 6.18 11.83
CA PHE A 7 -11.84 4.92 11.25
C PHE A 7 -11.70 3.81 12.29
N SER A 8 -12.51 3.80 13.36
CA SER A 8 -12.44 2.77 14.41
C SER A 8 -12.71 1.34 13.92
N ASN A 9 -13.45 1.16 12.81
CA ASN A 9 -13.67 -0.13 12.17
C ASN A 9 -12.34 -0.73 11.67
N GLU A 10 -12.01 -1.93 12.13
CA GLU A 10 -10.73 -2.58 11.85
C GLU A 10 -10.52 -2.90 10.36
N ASN A 11 -11.58 -3.27 9.63
CA ASN A 11 -11.49 -3.52 8.19
C ASN A 11 -11.21 -2.23 7.42
N VAL A 12 -11.79 -1.10 7.85
CA VAL A 12 -11.46 0.23 7.29
C VAL A 12 -9.97 0.51 7.48
N LYS A 13 -9.43 0.38 8.70
CA LYS A 13 -8.00 0.60 8.96
C LYS A 13 -7.12 -0.24 8.05
N LEU A 14 -7.38 -1.54 7.96
CA LEU A 14 -6.61 -2.46 7.12
C LEU A 14 -6.69 -2.11 5.63
N ARG A 15 -7.88 -1.79 5.12
CA ARG A 15 -8.06 -1.40 3.71
C ARG A 15 -7.41 -0.05 3.40
N LEU A 16 -7.42 0.90 4.33
CA LEU A 16 -6.70 2.19 4.17
C LEU A 16 -5.19 2.00 4.15
N ILE A 17 -4.64 1.13 5.01
CA ILE A 17 -3.21 0.80 4.97
C ILE A 17 -2.86 0.10 3.65
N ASN A 18 -3.72 -0.80 3.15
CA ASN A 18 -3.52 -1.42 1.85
C ASN A 18 -3.59 -0.41 0.69
N LEU A 19 -4.49 0.57 0.76
CA LEU A 19 -4.66 1.62 -0.25
C LEU A 19 -3.40 2.49 -0.41
N GLU A 20 -2.65 2.73 0.67
CA GLU A 20 -1.40 3.51 0.63
C GLU A 20 -0.39 2.94 -0.39
N TYR A 21 -0.27 1.60 -0.44
CA TYR A 21 0.62 0.91 -1.38
C TYR A 21 0.24 1.15 -2.85
N ASP A 22 -1.05 1.25 -3.16
CA ASP A 22 -1.55 1.48 -4.52
C ASP A 22 -1.24 2.91 -5.03
N TYR A 23 -1.09 3.88 -4.12
CA TYR A 23 -0.91 5.30 -4.46
C TYR A 23 0.53 5.81 -4.34
N LYS A 24 1.45 5.03 -3.78
CA LYS A 24 2.87 5.38 -3.63
C LYS A 24 3.47 6.01 -4.89
N LYS A 25 3.38 5.30 -6.02
CA LYS A 25 3.98 5.76 -7.29
C LYS A 25 3.32 7.04 -7.79
N LYS A 26 2.01 7.19 -7.61
CA LYS A 26 1.26 8.39 -8.02
C LYS A 26 1.65 9.60 -7.17
N PHE A 27 1.73 9.45 -5.84
CA PHE A 27 2.17 10.52 -4.93
C PHE A 27 3.67 10.85 -5.09
N ALA A 28 4.47 9.92 -5.59
CA ALA A 28 5.86 10.15 -5.94
C ALA A 28 6.04 10.95 -7.25
N SER A 29 4.99 11.30 -8.01
CA SER A 29 5.11 12.07 -9.25
C SER A 29 5.67 13.48 -9.03
N ASN A 30 6.45 14.00 -9.99
CA ASN A 30 6.90 15.40 -9.98
C ASN A 30 5.91 16.36 -10.63
N ASN A 31 4.90 15.85 -11.32
CA ASN A 31 3.88 16.64 -12.01
C ASN A 31 2.76 17.07 -11.02
N PRO A 32 2.56 18.38 -10.78
CA PRO A 32 1.52 18.86 -9.86
C PRO A 32 0.10 18.43 -10.25
N LYS A 33 -0.18 18.27 -11.55
CA LYS A 33 -1.50 17.86 -12.03
C LYS A 33 -1.78 16.40 -11.66
N GLU A 34 -0.81 15.52 -11.88
CA GLU A 34 -0.92 14.09 -11.50
C GLU A 34 -1.08 13.92 -9.99
N ILE A 35 -0.36 14.71 -9.17
CA ILE A 35 -0.52 14.67 -7.71
C ILE A 35 -1.94 15.11 -7.31
N LYS A 36 -2.46 16.18 -7.92
CA LYS A 36 -3.81 16.68 -7.63
C LYS A 36 -4.89 15.64 -8.00
N GLU A 37 -4.75 15.02 -9.16
CA GLU A 37 -5.64 13.93 -9.61
C GLU A 37 -5.52 12.73 -8.65
N ALA A 38 -4.31 12.32 -8.30
CA ALA A 38 -4.08 11.22 -7.36
C ALA A 38 -4.69 11.48 -5.98
N LYS A 39 -4.62 12.72 -5.45
CA LYS A 39 -5.27 13.07 -4.18
C LYS A 39 -6.79 12.96 -4.25
N ALA A 40 -7.39 13.41 -5.36
CA ALA A 40 -8.84 13.30 -5.56
C ALA A 40 -9.30 11.85 -5.71
N GLU A 41 -8.55 11.03 -6.46
CA GLU A 41 -8.80 9.59 -6.57
C GLU A 41 -8.64 8.88 -5.22
N PHE A 42 -7.59 9.20 -4.47
CA PHE A 42 -7.35 8.64 -3.14
C PHE A 42 -8.48 9.00 -2.16
N GLU A 43 -8.91 10.25 -2.12
CA GLU A 43 -10.04 10.67 -1.28
C GLU A 43 -11.33 9.91 -1.66
N ALA A 44 -11.62 9.75 -2.95
CA ALA A 44 -12.78 9.00 -3.42
C ALA A 44 -12.72 7.53 -2.97
N GLU A 45 -11.53 6.91 -3.02
CA GLU A 45 -11.32 5.54 -2.54
C GLU A 45 -11.45 5.44 -1.01
N VAL A 46 -10.96 6.42 -0.25
CA VAL A 46 -11.15 6.49 1.22
C VAL A 46 -12.64 6.54 1.56
N ARG A 47 -13.40 7.43 0.90
CA ARG A 47 -14.86 7.55 1.08
C ARG A 47 -15.55 6.23 0.73
N ARG A 48 -15.14 5.59 -0.36
CA ARG A 48 -15.67 4.29 -0.79
C ARG A 48 -15.42 3.21 0.25
N ILE A 49 -14.17 3.03 0.69
CA ILE A 49 -13.80 2.03 1.69
C ILE A 49 -14.60 2.24 2.98
N TYR A 50 -14.65 3.48 3.47
CA TYR A 50 -15.38 3.81 4.69
C TYR A 50 -16.86 3.42 4.56
N LYS A 51 -17.49 3.83 3.47
CA LYS A 51 -18.89 3.52 3.18
C LYS A 51 -19.14 2.02 3.05
N GLU A 52 -18.31 1.30 2.30
CA GLU A 52 -18.49 -0.14 2.08
C GLU A 52 -18.39 -0.95 3.38
N GLU A 53 -17.57 -0.52 4.35
CA GLU A 53 -17.37 -1.25 5.62
C GLU A 53 -18.27 -0.76 6.77
N THR A 54 -18.81 0.45 6.69
CA THR A 54 -19.57 1.07 7.81
C THR A 54 -21.01 1.44 7.44
N ASN A 55 -21.34 1.46 6.14
CA ASN A 55 -22.58 2.01 5.62
C ASN A 55 -22.84 3.49 5.99
N GLN A 56 -21.77 4.27 6.23
CA GLN A 56 -21.84 5.68 6.61
C GLN A 56 -21.07 6.58 5.62
N ASN A 57 -21.46 7.85 5.57
CA ASN A 57 -20.75 8.89 4.84
C ASN A 57 -19.62 9.48 5.68
N LEU A 58 -18.48 9.77 5.04
CA LEU A 58 -17.48 10.65 5.64
C LEU A 58 -17.93 12.13 5.52
N PRO A 59 -17.49 12.99 6.45
CA PRO A 59 -17.68 14.44 6.33
C PRO A 59 -17.20 15.00 4.99
N LYS A 60 -17.75 16.15 4.59
CA LYS A 60 -17.39 16.78 3.31
C LYS A 60 -15.93 17.26 3.29
N ASP A 61 -15.44 17.83 4.38
CA ASP A 61 -14.12 18.46 4.41
C ASP A 61 -13.03 17.43 4.74
N ILE A 62 -12.38 16.92 3.69
CA ILE A 62 -11.21 16.04 3.78
C ILE A 62 -10.03 16.70 3.05
N GLU A 63 -8.87 16.75 3.69
CA GLU A 63 -7.62 17.15 3.06
C GLU A 63 -6.58 16.02 3.11
N ILE A 64 -5.82 15.87 2.02
CA ILE A 64 -4.78 14.85 1.91
C ILE A 64 -3.40 15.52 1.87
N TYR A 65 -2.51 15.15 2.79
CA TYR A 65 -1.10 15.58 2.80
C TYR A 65 -0.18 14.40 2.56
N THR A 66 0.93 14.61 1.84
CA THR A 66 1.88 13.53 1.53
C THR A 66 3.28 13.84 2.05
N SER A 67 4.06 12.79 2.36
CA SER A 67 5.45 12.92 2.80
C SER A 67 6.29 13.72 1.81
N LYS A 68 6.00 13.57 0.52
CA LYS A 68 6.67 14.30 -0.56
C LYS A 68 6.48 15.81 -0.44
N GLU A 69 5.26 16.24 -0.18
CA GLU A 69 4.89 17.65 0.00
C GLU A 69 5.51 18.23 1.27
N LEU A 70 5.35 17.53 2.41
CA LEU A 70 5.66 18.11 3.72
C LEU A 70 7.14 18.02 4.10
N ILE A 71 7.84 16.93 3.71
CA ILE A 71 9.22 16.70 4.13
C ILE A 71 10.21 16.55 2.97
N LYS A 72 9.89 15.82 1.88
CA LYS A 72 10.91 15.53 0.83
C LYS A 72 11.25 16.74 -0.04
N LYS A 73 10.25 17.56 -0.42
CA LYS A 73 10.46 18.80 -1.18
C LYS A 73 10.83 20.01 -0.32
N ASN A 74 10.86 19.86 1.00
CA ASN A 74 11.16 20.96 1.89
C ASN A 74 12.68 21.15 2.02
N ASN A 75 13.21 22.21 1.41
CA ASN A 75 14.64 22.50 1.41
C ASN A 75 15.22 22.77 2.80
N GLN A 76 14.39 23.08 3.80
CA GLN A 76 14.81 23.31 5.18
C GLN A 76 15.03 22.01 5.96
N LYS A 77 14.60 20.85 5.43
CA LYS A 77 14.76 19.55 6.09
C LYS A 77 16.12 18.92 5.79
N ASP A 78 16.65 18.21 6.78
CA ASP A 78 17.92 17.48 6.70
C ASP A 78 17.90 16.47 5.55
N LYS A 79 19.05 16.27 4.90
CA LYS A 79 19.22 15.29 3.82
C LYS A 79 18.85 13.88 4.28
N SER A 80 19.21 13.50 5.51
CA SER A 80 18.88 12.21 6.12
C SER A 80 17.37 11.97 6.27
N ILE A 81 16.56 13.03 6.44
CA ILE A 81 15.09 12.92 6.48
C ILE A 81 14.54 12.80 5.05
N LYS A 82 15.01 13.65 4.13
CA LYS A 82 14.54 13.71 2.74
C LYS A 82 14.83 12.43 1.96
N GLU A 83 15.97 11.80 2.25
CA GLU A 83 16.46 10.60 1.57
C GLU A 83 16.32 9.33 2.43
N SER A 84 15.54 9.39 3.52
CA SER A 84 15.30 8.25 4.44
C SER A 84 14.58 7.05 3.79
N GLY A 85 13.93 7.27 2.64
CA GLY A 85 13.04 6.29 2.02
C GLY A 85 11.65 6.19 2.65
N TYR A 86 11.34 7.00 3.67
CA TYR A 86 10.00 7.02 4.28
C TYR A 86 8.93 7.55 3.31
N ASP A 87 7.80 6.86 3.25
CA ASP A 87 6.59 7.28 2.55
C ASP A 87 5.37 7.18 3.47
N GLY A 88 4.48 8.15 3.34
CA GLY A 88 3.28 8.23 4.14
C GLY A 88 2.35 9.34 3.71
N THR A 89 1.09 9.16 4.06
CA THR A 89 -0.04 10.01 3.72
C THR A 89 -0.81 10.36 4.98
N ALA A 90 -1.26 11.61 5.08
CA ALA A 90 -2.10 12.07 6.17
C ALA A 90 -3.48 12.43 5.62
N ILE A 91 -4.53 11.89 6.24
CA ILE A 91 -5.93 12.21 5.96
C ILE A 91 -6.41 13.11 7.09
N TYR A 92 -6.62 14.38 6.79
CA TYR A 92 -7.20 15.35 7.70
C TYR A 92 -8.71 15.44 7.45
N ILE A 93 -9.51 15.32 8.52
CA ILE A 93 -10.97 15.33 8.46
C ILE A 93 -11.47 16.34 9.48
N LYS A 94 -12.26 17.30 9.01
CA LYS A 94 -12.89 18.31 9.87
C LYS A 94 -14.40 18.32 9.70
N ASP A 95 -15.12 18.31 10.80
CA ASP A 95 -16.57 18.52 10.85
C ASP A 95 -16.91 19.26 12.14
N SER A 96 -17.18 20.56 12.02
CA SER A 96 -17.48 21.39 13.19
C SER A 96 -18.85 21.08 13.80
N GLU A 97 -19.80 20.56 13.02
CA GLU A 97 -21.14 20.22 13.50
C GLU A 97 -21.10 18.96 14.37
N ASN A 98 -20.27 17.99 13.98
CA ASN A 98 -20.11 16.71 14.68
C ASN A 98 -18.91 16.67 15.64
N GLN A 99 -18.22 17.80 15.86
CA GLN A 99 -17.04 17.91 16.73
C GLN A 99 -15.90 16.96 16.32
N ILE A 100 -15.68 16.83 15.01
CA ILE A 100 -14.61 16.03 14.41
C ILE A 100 -13.47 16.95 14.00
N ASP A 101 -12.32 16.71 14.61
CA ASP A 101 -11.04 17.30 14.21
C ASP A 101 -9.99 16.19 14.33
N GLN A 102 -9.69 15.52 13.21
CA GLN A 102 -8.90 14.28 13.20
C GLN A 102 -7.85 14.26 12.10
N LEU A 103 -6.64 13.81 12.45
CA LEU A 103 -5.55 13.56 11.53
C LEU A 103 -5.14 12.09 11.58
N HIS A 104 -5.30 11.39 10.46
CA HIS A 104 -4.93 9.98 10.32
C HIS A 104 -3.65 9.86 9.52
N ILE A 105 -2.57 9.48 10.18
CA ILE A 105 -1.25 9.23 9.58
C ILE A 105 -1.16 7.78 9.14
N ILE A 106 -1.14 7.55 7.83
CA ILE A 106 -0.94 6.24 7.23
C ILE A 106 0.50 6.19 6.75
N SER A 107 1.29 5.29 7.31
CA SER A 107 2.68 5.10 6.91
C SER A 107 2.82 3.78 6.18
N GLU A 108 3.61 3.81 5.11
CA GLU A 108 3.88 2.66 4.27
C GLU A 108 5.06 1.86 4.81
N GLY A 109 4.94 0.53 4.81
CA GLY A 109 6.10 -0.36 4.91
C GLY A 109 6.77 -0.54 3.54
N SER A 110 7.59 -1.57 3.37
CA SER A 110 8.19 -1.88 2.07
C SER A 110 7.17 -2.53 1.12
N ALA A 111 7.15 -2.11 -0.15
CA ALA A 111 6.02 -2.30 -1.08
C ALA A 111 5.96 -3.63 -1.85
N ASP A 112 7.09 -4.28 -2.14
CA ASP A 112 7.13 -5.35 -3.13
C ASP A 112 7.55 -6.71 -2.53
N ASN A 113 6.97 -7.81 -3.03
CA ASN A 113 7.29 -9.18 -2.61
C ASN A 113 8.76 -9.57 -2.87
N GLU A 114 9.40 -8.98 -3.89
CA GLU A 114 10.85 -9.14 -4.13
C GLU A 114 11.68 -8.29 -3.15
N ASP A 115 11.18 -7.10 -2.78
CA ASP A 115 11.79 -6.20 -1.81
C ASP A 115 11.58 -6.65 -0.35
N TRP A 116 10.60 -7.50 -0.07
CA TRP A 116 10.32 -7.95 1.29
C TRP A 116 11.50 -8.72 1.88
N SER A 117 12.14 -9.61 1.12
CA SER A 117 13.31 -10.35 1.60
C SER A 117 14.47 -9.41 1.94
N TYR A 118 14.72 -8.43 1.08
CA TYR A 118 15.73 -7.38 1.25
C TYR A 118 15.47 -6.53 2.50
N ASN A 119 14.20 -6.18 2.76
CA ASN A 119 13.80 -5.36 3.89
C ASN A 119 13.61 -6.15 5.19
N PHE A 120 13.25 -7.43 5.11
CA PHE A 120 13.28 -8.37 6.22
C PHE A 120 14.69 -8.50 6.76
N PHE A 121 15.70 -8.61 5.89
CA PHE A 121 17.10 -8.50 6.29
C PHE A 121 17.41 -7.11 6.88
N GLY A 122 16.98 -6.00 6.28
CA GLY A 122 17.15 -4.67 6.89
C GLY A 122 16.56 -4.55 8.31
N LEU A 123 15.35 -5.06 8.53
CA LEU A 123 14.64 -5.10 9.81
C LEU A 123 15.29 -6.03 10.83
N PHE A 124 15.72 -7.21 10.39
CA PHE A 124 16.40 -8.21 11.21
C PHE A 124 17.83 -7.80 11.61
N LEU A 125 18.45 -6.87 10.86
CA LEU A 125 19.85 -6.46 11.01
C LEU A 125 20.06 -5.08 11.65
N GLY A 126 19.02 -4.26 11.73
CA GLY A 126 19.07 -2.97 12.40
C GLY A 126 18.26 -1.92 11.67
N ILE A 127 17.26 -1.39 12.36
CA ILE A 127 16.32 -0.40 11.82
C ILE A 127 17.04 0.95 11.67
N ASP A 128 16.83 1.63 10.54
CA ASP A 128 17.42 2.93 10.27
C ASP A 128 16.67 4.03 11.04
N ASN A 129 17.38 4.66 12.00
CA ASN A 129 16.89 5.82 12.74
C ASN A 129 16.41 6.96 11.84
N SER A 130 16.88 7.04 10.58
CA SER A 130 16.45 8.05 9.62
C SER A 130 14.95 7.96 9.30
N GLN A 131 14.39 6.75 9.19
CA GLN A 131 12.96 6.55 8.88
C GLN A 131 12.06 6.84 10.09
N TYR A 132 12.49 6.47 11.30
CA TYR A 132 11.84 6.92 12.54
C TYR A 132 11.79 8.46 12.59
N ARG A 133 12.92 9.13 12.38
CA ARG A 133 12.99 10.61 12.38
C ARG A 133 12.11 11.22 11.30
N ALA A 134 12.10 10.65 10.09
CA ALA A 134 11.24 11.12 9.01
C ALA A 134 9.75 10.96 9.33
N THR A 135 9.36 9.84 9.96
CA THR A 135 7.98 9.59 10.43
C THR A 135 7.57 10.63 11.47
N ARG A 136 8.45 10.92 12.44
CA ARG A 136 8.23 11.96 13.45
C ARG A 136 8.03 13.34 12.82
N GLU A 137 8.93 13.72 11.91
CA GLU A 137 8.86 15.02 11.24
C GLU A 137 7.63 15.15 10.35
N PHE A 138 7.27 14.10 9.62
CA PHE A 138 6.04 14.09 8.82
C PHE A 138 4.80 14.30 9.70
N THR A 139 4.73 13.59 10.84
CA THR A 139 3.63 13.72 11.79
C THR A 139 3.51 15.17 12.31
N LYS A 140 4.64 15.77 12.71
CA LYS A 140 4.68 17.15 13.20
C LYS A 140 4.24 18.17 12.15
N GLU A 141 4.74 18.05 10.92
CA GLU A 141 4.35 18.95 9.84
C GLU A 141 2.89 18.76 9.42
N ALA A 142 2.37 17.54 9.44
CA ALA A 142 0.97 17.25 9.13
C ALA A 142 0.04 17.86 10.20
N LYS A 143 0.36 17.71 11.49
CA LYS A 143 -0.36 18.38 12.59
C LYS A 143 -0.36 19.90 12.43
N LYS A 144 0.81 20.47 12.11
CA LYS A 144 0.95 21.91 11.84
C LYS A 144 0.08 22.35 10.66
N ARG A 145 0.00 21.55 9.60
CA ARG A 145 -0.82 21.86 8.42
C ARG A 145 -2.31 21.79 8.72
N ALA A 146 -2.74 20.86 9.58
CA ALA A 146 -4.10 20.74 10.10
C ALA A 146 -4.49 21.86 11.09
N GLY A 147 -3.52 22.67 11.54
CA GLY A 147 -3.75 23.83 12.41
C GLY A 147 -3.22 23.68 13.83
N ASN A 148 -2.81 22.47 14.23
CA ASN A 148 -2.21 22.16 15.54
C ASN A 148 -3.05 22.65 16.73
N SER A 149 -4.35 22.37 16.69
CA SER A 149 -5.28 22.63 17.79
C SER A 149 -5.12 21.58 18.91
N ASP A 150 -5.38 21.96 20.16
CA ASP A 150 -5.45 21.01 21.28
C ASP A 150 -6.64 20.02 21.12
N GLU A 151 -7.60 20.34 20.26
CA GLU A 151 -8.75 19.48 19.92
C GLU A 151 -8.44 18.47 18.80
N LEU A 152 -7.28 18.61 18.13
CA LEU A 152 -6.87 17.74 17.02
C LEU A 152 -6.45 16.37 17.53
N HIS A 153 -7.27 15.36 17.26
CA HIS A 153 -6.91 13.98 17.56
C HIS A 153 -6.08 13.36 16.45
N THR A 154 -4.96 12.73 16.80
CA THR A 154 -4.03 12.17 15.82
C THR A 154 -3.91 10.66 15.95
N TYR A 155 -4.14 9.95 14.84
CA TYR A 155 -4.15 8.49 14.78
C TYR A 155 -3.06 8.01 13.82
N ALA A 156 -2.40 6.91 14.15
CA ALA A 156 -1.39 6.29 13.30
C ALA A 156 -1.83 4.90 12.84
N LEU A 157 -1.71 4.64 11.54
CA LEU A 157 -1.98 3.35 10.90
C LEU A 157 -0.71 2.87 10.18
N GLY A 158 -0.22 1.67 10.50
CA GLY A 158 1.05 1.19 9.97
C GLY A 158 1.11 -0.30 9.71
N HIS A 159 1.87 -0.69 8.69
CA HIS A 159 2.15 -2.08 8.35
C HIS A 159 3.65 -2.34 8.24
N SER A 160 4.11 -3.55 8.57
CA SER A 160 5.51 -3.96 8.40
C SER A 160 6.49 -3.01 9.11
N LEU A 161 7.49 -2.47 8.41
CA LEU A 161 8.44 -1.48 8.95
C LEU A 161 7.77 -0.17 9.38
N ALA A 162 6.70 0.30 8.72
CA ALA A 162 6.03 1.54 9.10
C ALA A 162 5.44 1.46 10.52
N ASN A 163 4.90 0.31 10.91
CA ASN A 163 4.43 0.10 12.27
C ASN A 163 5.57 0.32 13.26
N ASN A 164 6.79 -0.17 12.99
CA ASN A 164 7.93 0.05 13.87
C ASN A 164 8.21 1.55 14.08
N ASN A 165 8.28 2.31 12.99
CA ASN A 165 8.57 3.73 13.05
C ASN A 165 7.49 4.50 13.84
N GLN A 166 6.22 4.16 13.64
CA GLN A 166 5.10 4.76 14.37
C GLN A 166 5.11 4.36 15.86
N LEU A 167 5.43 3.11 16.19
CA LEU A 167 5.64 2.66 17.56
C LEU A 167 6.77 3.46 18.23
N MET A 168 7.89 3.67 17.54
CA MET A 168 9.01 4.47 18.05
C MET A 168 8.59 5.92 18.32
N VAL A 169 7.87 6.56 17.39
CA VAL A 169 7.30 7.90 17.60
C VAL A 169 6.35 7.92 18.80
N GLN A 170 5.49 6.92 18.96
CA GLN A 170 4.58 6.85 20.10
C GLN A 170 5.30 6.66 21.43
N LEU A 171 6.27 5.75 21.48
CA LEU A 171 7.02 5.44 22.70
C LEU A 171 7.87 6.63 23.15
N ILE A 172 8.56 7.28 22.21
CA ILE A 172 9.52 8.36 22.49
C ILE A 172 8.81 9.70 22.61
N ASP A 173 7.95 10.04 21.65
CA ASP A 173 7.40 11.40 21.52
C ASP A 173 5.94 11.49 22.00
N GLY A 174 5.20 10.37 22.10
CA GLY A 174 3.82 10.35 22.58
C GLY A 174 2.82 11.06 21.65
N GLU A 175 3.11 11.11 20.36
CA GLU A 175 2.42 11.97 19.38
C GLU A 175 1.02 11.50 18.99
N PHE A 176 0.62 10.27 19.30
CA PHE A 176 -0.64 9.71 18.84
C PHE A 176 -1.63 9.47 19.97
N ASP A 177 -2.91 9.59 19.64
CA ASP A 177 -4.06 9.18 20.45
C ASP A 177 -4.38 7.70 20.29
N GLU A 178 -4.07 7.14 19.11
CA GLU A 178 -4.08 5.70 18.86
C GLU A 178 -3.00 5.35 17.83
N VAL A 179 -2.33 4.22 18.05
CA VAL A 179 -1.50 3.56 17.04
C VAL A 179 -2.10 2.20 16.75
N TYR A 180 -2.45 1.96 15.48
CA TYR A 180 -2.90 0.67 15.01
C TYR A 180 -1.89 0.10 14.00
N GLY A 181 -1.25 -0.98 14.41
CA GLY A 181 -0.30 -1.72 13.60
C GLY A 181 -0.87 -3.03 13.07
N VAL A 182 -0.53 -3.41 11.84
CA VAL A 182 -0.75 -4.77 11.32
C VAL A 182 0.56 -5.40 10.86
N ASN A 183 0.79 -6.68 11.21
CA ASN A 183 1.99 -7.46 10.83
C ASN A 183 3.29 -6.65 10.92
N GLY A 184 3.43 -5.89 12.00
CA GLY A 184 4.46 -4.87 12.11
C GLY A 184 5.75 -5.39 12.73
N ALA A 185 6.88 -4.83 12.29
CA ALA A 185 8.17 -5.11 12.90
C ALA A 185 8.20 -4.61 14.36
N GLN A 186 8.55 -5.50 15.29
CA GLN A 186 8.64 -5.17 16.70
C GLN A 186 9.87 -4.32 17.00
N VAL A 187 9.85 -3.56 18.09
CA VAL A 187 10.95 -2.64 18.45
C VAL A 187 12.06 -3.39 19.17
N SER A 188 13.31 -3.22 18.74
CA SER A 188 14.45 -3.85 19.41
C SER A 188 14.96 -2.98 20.56
N VAL A 189 15.48 -3.62 21.60
CA VAL A 189 16.12 -2.93 22.74
C VAL A 189 17.19 -1.95 22.26
N ASN A 190 18.04 -2.38 21.32
CA ASN A 190 19.12 -1.54 20.80
C ASN A 190 18.60 -0.31 20.04
N HIS A 191 17.51 -0.46 19.26
CA HIS A 191 16.92 0.67 18.54
C HIS A 191 16.36 1.70 19.52
N LEU A 192 15.67 1.25 20.57
CA LEU A 192 15.14 2.13 21.62
C LEU A 192 16.25 2.88 22.36
N LEU A 193 17.31 2.18 22.79
CA LEU A 193 18.44 2.81 23.48
C LEU A 193 19.23 3.78 22.61
N GLN A 194 19.26 3.56 21.29
CA GLN A 194 19.93 4.46 20.35
C GLN A 194 19.08 5.70 20.03
N ALA A 195 17.75 5.55 19.98
CA ALA A 195 16.84 6.61 19.58
C ALA A 195 16.38 7.50 20.74
N ASP A 196 16.13 6.91 21.92
CA ASP A 196 15.65 7.59 23.12
C ASP A 196 16.77 7.77 24.15
N LYS A 197 17.29 8.99 24.24
CA LYS A 197 18.35 9.33 25.20
C LYS A 197 17.85 9.31 26.65
N ASP A 198 16.60 9.67 26.88
CA ASP A 198 16.04 9.69 28.23
C ASP A 198 15.86 8.26 28.74
N LEU A 199 15.45 7.34 27.86
CA LEU A 199 15.45 5.91 28.15
C LEU A 199 16.87 5.41 28.47
N LEU A 200 17.86 5.76 27.63
CA LEU A 200 19.25 5.33 27.83
C LEU A 200 19.75 5.76 29.21
N ASP A 201 19.58 7.03 29.57
CA ASP A 201 19.97 7.57 30.87
C ASP A 201 19.22 6.88 32.03
N ALA A 202 17.92 6.61 31.85
CA ALA A 202 17.13 5.87 32.83
C ALA A 202 17.65 4.44 33.03
N MET A 203 18.07 3.74 31.96
CA MET A 203 18.62 2.39 32.04
C MET A 203 20.02 2.39 32.66
N ILE A 204 20.90 3.33 32.30
CA ILE A 204 22.23 3.50 32.90
C ILE A 204 22.11 3.67 34.41
N ASN A 205 21.22 4.56 34.85
CA ASN A 205 20.96 4.80 36.27
C ASN A 205 20.34 3.58 36.97
N LYS A 206 19.37 2.90 36.35
CA LYS A 206 18.68 1.75 36.94
C LYS A 206 19.60 0.56 37.19
N PHE A 207 20.56 0.33 36.29
CA PHE A 207 21.50 -0.79 36.39
C PHE A 207 22.86 -0.39 37.00
N ASN A 208 23.03 0.88 37.37
CA ASN A 208 24.26 1.42 37.97
C ASN A 208 25.51 1.07 37.14
N VAL A 209 25.43 1.32 35.84
CA VAL A 209 26.53 1.16 34.88
C VAL A 209 27.05 2.51 34.44
N LEU A 210 28.26 2.57 33.87
CA LEU A 210 28.92 3.83 33.52
C LEU A 210 28.64 4.31 32.09
N ASN A 211 28.30 3.41 31.18
CA ASN A 211 28.13 3.70 29.76
C ASN A 211 27.27 2.64 29.05
N THR A 212 27.00 2.89 27.77
CA THR A 212 26.19 2.00 26.91
C THR A 212 26.85 0.63 26.69
N ASP A 213 28.18 0.55 26.66
CA ASP A 213 28.89 -0.72 26.45
C ASP A 213 28.70 -1.65 27.67
N GLU A 214 28.67 -1.08 28.88
CA GLU A 214 28.37 -1.83 30.09
C GLU A 214 26.89 -2.28 30.16
N LEU A 215 25.95 -1.57 29.53
CA LEU A 215 24.57 -2.05 29.37
C LEU A 215 24.49 -3.33 28.52
N GLU A 216 25.44 -3.58 27.63
CA GLU A 216 25.46 -4.83 26.85
C GLU A 216 25.69 -6.07 27.73
N ASN A 217 26.34 -5.89 28.88
CA ASN A 217 26.61 -6.96 29.86
C ASN A 217 25.42 -7.24 30.79
N VAL A 218 24.41 -6.36 30.81
CA VAL A 218 23.17 -6.60 31.57
C VAL A 218 22.39 -7.74 30.92
N ARG A 219 21.85 -8.65 31.75
CA ARG A 219 20.99 -9.73 31.25
C ARG A 219 19.84 -9.13 30.44
N LYS A 220 19.71 -9.54 29.17
CA LYS A 220 18.74 -8.96 28.23
C LYS A 220 17.30 -9.03 28.76
N GLU A 221 16.92 -10.10 29.44
CA GLU A 221 15.59 -10.22 30.04
C GLU A 221 15.31 -9.16 31.12
N ASP A 222 16.31 -8.78 31.92
CA ASP A 222 16.16 -7.73 32.92
C ASP A 222 16.03 -6.37 32.25
N LEU A 223 16.84 -6.13 31.21
CA LEU A 223 16.80 -4.90 30.41
C LEU A 223 15.45 -4.74 29.68
N LYS A 224 14.93 -5.82 29.08
CA LYS A 224 13.61 -5.83 28.43
C LYS A 224 12.48 -5.52 29.41
N LYS A 225 12.50 -6.12 30.60
CA LYS A 225 11.51 -5.83 31.65
C LYS A 225 11.59 -4.37 32.10
N ALA A 226 12.80 -3.85 32.29
CA ALA A 226 13.01 -2.47 32.70
C ALA A 226 12.52 -1.45 31.66
N ILE A 227 12.83 -1.67 30.39
CA ILE A 227 12.37 -0.83 29.27
C ILE A 227 10.85 -0.91 29.12
N THR A 228 10.28 -2.12 29.24
CA THR A 228 8.82 -2.31 29.18
C THR A 228 8.12 -1.51 30.27
N GLN A 229 8.64 -1.58 31.50
CA GLN A 229 8.10 -0.82 32.62
C GLN A 229 8.22 0.69 32.41
N TYR A 230 9.38 1.18 31.94
CA TYR A 230 9.59 2.60 31.66
C TYR A 230 8.49 3.19 30.74
N TYR A 231 8.20 2.53 29.62
CA TYR A 231 7.19 3.03 28.69
C TYR A 231 5.75 2.84 29.18
N ASN A 232 5.48 1.82 30.00
CA ASN A 232 4.19 1.67 30.67
C ASN A 232 3.97 2.80 31.68
N ASP A 233 4.98 3.14 32.47
CA ASP A 233 4.92 4.23 33.47
C ASP A 233 4.75 5.59 32.78
N LYS A 234 5.31 5.76 31.56
CA LYS A 234 5.07 6.92 30.70
C LYS A 234 3.64 7.01 30.15
N GLY A 235 2.85 5.94 30.23
CA GLY A 235 1.44 5.91 29.81
C GLY A 235 1.21 5.85 28.29
N VAL A 236 2.27 5.72 27.48
CA VAL A 236 2.19 5.77 26.02
C VAL A 236 1.77 4.43 25.38
N THR A 237 1.91 3.32 26.10
CA THR A 237 1.68 1.96 25.60
C THR A 237 0.20 1.59 25.53
N ALA A 238 -0.66 2.21 26.35
CA ALA A 238 -2.10 1.94 26.37
C ALA A 238 -2.82 2.34 25.08
N LYS A 239 -2.22 3.23 24.29
CA LYS A 239 -2.73 3.73 23.00
C LYS A 239 -2.35 2.86 21.81
N ILE A 240 -1.59 1.78 22.02
CA ILE A 240 -1.04 0.94 20.96
C ILE A 240 -1.90 -0.33 20.83
N THR A 241 -2.36 -0.61 19.61
CA THR A 241 -2.99 -1.88 19.22
C THR A 241 -2.20 -2.49 18.07
N GLN A 242 -1.88 -3.79 18.19
CA GLN A 242 -1.16 -4.53 17.15
C GLN A 242 -1.96 -5.76 16.74
N ARG A 243 -2.33 -5.83 15.46
CA ARG A 243 -2.93 -7.00 14.81
C ARG A 243 -1.83 -7.82 14.14
N ILE A 244 -1.62 -9.06 14.58
CA ILE A 244 -0.49 -9.87 14.12
C ILE A 244 -1.00 -11.20 13.57
N SER A 245 -0.53 -11.58 12.38
CA SER A 245 -0.71 -12.93 11.86
C SER A 245 0.21 -13.89 12.59
N LYS A 246 -0.29 -15.08 12.95
CA LYS A 246 0.56 -16.16 13.47
C LYS A 246 1.54 -16.68 12.41
N ASP A 247 1.19 -16.50 11.14
CA ASP A 247 1.97 -16.90 9.98
C ASP A 247 2.93 -15.80 9.52
N ASP A 248 2.84 -14.60 10.13
CA ASP A 248 3.69 -13.48 9.78
C ASP A 248 5.16 -13.79 10.09
N PRO A 249 6.05 -13.70 9.10
CA PRO A 249 7.47 -13.93 9.29
C PRO A 249 8.12 -12.95 10.28
N LEU A 250 7.65 -11.70 10.36
CA LEU A 250 8.18 -10.75 11.34
C LEU A 250 7.82 -11.17 12.77
N TYR A 251 6.59 -11.64 13.00
CA TYR A 251 6.23 -12.27 14.27
C TYR A 251 7.11 -13.48 14.58
N GLY A 252 7.37 -14.31 13.57
CA GLY A 252 8.28 -15.46 13.63
C GLY A 252 9.65 -15.12 14.21
N VAL A 253 10.32 -14.09 13.68
CA VAL A 253 11.64 -13.68 14.16
C VAL A 253 11.59 -12.83 15.43
N SER A 254 10.49 -12.13 15.70
CA SER A 254 10.39 -11.12 16.76
C SER A 254 10.50 -11.65 18.19
N GLY A 255 10.47 -12.95 18.44
CA GLY A 255 10.76 -13.45 19.80
C GLY A 255 12.01 -14.29 19.88
N LYS A 256 12.83 -14.20 18.84
CA LYS A 256 14.28 -14.22 18.98
C LYS A 256 14.78 -12.76 18.92
N ALA A 257 16.04 -12.52 19.20
CA ALA A 257 16.71 -11.24 18.91
C ALA A 257 16.22 -9.95 19.66
N ASP A 258 16.13 -9.98 20.99
CA ASP A 258 16.03 -8.79 21.86
C ASP A 258 14.91 -7.78 21.50
N PHE A 259 13.84 -8.22 20.82
CA PHE A 259 12.66 -7.39 20.51
C PHE A 259 11.64 -7.36 21.65
N ILE A 260 10.92 -6.24 21.76
CA ILE A 260 9.84 -6.02 22.73
C ILE A 260 8.57 -5.68 21.95
N THR A 261 7.46 -6.30 22.37
CA THR A 261 6.12 -6.03 21.85
C THR A 261 5.35 -5.17 22.85
N PHE A 262 4.83 -4.03 22.40
CA PHE A 262 4.10 -3.07 23.22
C PHE A 262 2.61 -3.03 22.88
N GLY A 263 1.79 -2.65 23.86
CA GLY A 263 0.36 -2.41 23.68
C GLY A 263 -0.50 -3.67 23.66
N ASN A 264 -1.72 -3.52 23.16
CA ASN A 264 -2.71 -4.58 23.05
C ASN A 264 -2.49 -5.41 21.77
N VAL A 265 -2.08 -6.67 21.93
CA VAL A 265 -1.79 -7.57 20.81
C VAL A 265 -2.96 -8.47 20.52
N LYS A 266 -3.44 -8.46 19.28
CA LYS A 266 -4.50 -9.32 18.78
C LYS A 266 -3.95 -10.24 17.70
N MET A 267 -3.90 -11.53 17.99
CA MET A 267 -3.42 -12.54 17.04
C MET A 267 -4.53 -13.06 16.14
N LYS A 268 -4.22 -13.39 14.89
CA LYS A 268 -5.10 -14.11 13.98
C LYS A 268 -4.29 -15.15 13.21
N ASP A 269 -4.87 -16.34 13.04
CA ASP A 269 -4.34 -17.35 12.13
C ASP A 269 -4.84 -17.00 10.73
N THR A 270 -3.91 -16.74 9.80
CA THR A 270 -4.24 -16.33 8.42
C THR A 270 -4.19 -17.49 7.44
N ASN A 271 -3.49 -18.56 7.79
CA ASN A 271 -3.39 -19.77 7.01
C ASN A 271 -3.42 -21.01 7.91
N THR A 272 -4.60 -21.63 7.97
CA THR A 272 -4.83 -22.83 8.78
C THR A 272 -4.14 -24.09 8.27
N ASP A 273 -3.57 -24.05 7.06
CA ASP A 273 -2.89 -25.20 6.46
C ASP A 273 -1.44 -25.33 6.97
N VAL A 274 -0.91 -24.28 7.58
CA VAL A 274 0.44 -24.24 8.18
C VAL A 274 0.37 -23.78 9.64
N LYS A 275 1.47 -23.97 10.38
CA LYS A 275 1.53 -23.62 11.83
C LYS A 275 2.31 -22.34 12.13
N GLY A 276 2.60 -21.54 11.10
CA GLY A 276 3.44 -20.33 11.19
C GLY A 276 4.92 -20.65 11.40
N ILE A 277 5.81 -19.76 10.96
CA ILE A 277 7.26 -20.00 11.06
C ILE A 277 7.82 -19.86 12.49
N ARG A 278 7.03 -19.33 13.42
CA ARG A 278 7.49 -19.07 14.78
C ARG A 278 7.95 -20.34 15.50
N SER A 279 7.22 -21.43 15.32
CA SER A 279 7.55 -22.76 15.86
C SER A 279 8.88 -23.31 15.33
N ILE A 280 9.26 -22.89 14.13
CA ILE A 280 10.51 -23.25 13.45
C ILE A 280 11.67 -22.46 14.05
N ILE A 281 11.52 -21.13 14.08
CA ILE A 281 12.57 -20.21 14.55
C ILE A 281 12.82 -20.38 16.07
N ASP A 282 11.80 -20.71 16.86
CA ASP A 282 11.96 -20.92 18.30
C ASP A 282 12.91 -22.07 18.66
N LYS A 283 13.10 -23.03 17.75
CA LYS A 283 14.02 -24.17 17.91
C LYS A 283 15.49 -23.82 17.64
N ILE A 284 15.77 -22.64 17.09
CA ILE A 284 17.14 -22.15 16.89
C ILE A 284 17.63 -21.48 18.19
N PRO A 285 18.83 -21.84 18.70
CA PRO A 285 19.42 -21.19 19.87
C PRO A 285 19.60 -19.66 19.69
N ASP A 286 19.27 -18.89 20.72
CA ASP A 286 19.36 -17.42 20.69
C ASP A 286 20.78 -16.92 20.39
N GLU A 287 21.81 -17.60 20.89
CA GLU A 287 23.21 -17.26 20.65
C GLU A 287 23.60 -17.39 19.18
N GLU A 288 23.07 -18.40 18.49
CA GLU A 288 23.32 -18.61 17.07
C GLU A 288 22.57 -17.59 16.20
N VAL A 289 21.33 -17.27 16.56
CA VAL A 289 20.57 -16.16 15.94
C VAL A 289 21.33 -14.84 16.09
N ARG A 290 21.85 -14.53 17.29
CA ARG A 290 22.65 -13.32 17.54
C ARG A 290 23.96 -13.31 16.76
N SER A 291 24.63 -14.45 16.65
CA SER A 291 25.85 -14.59 15.85
C SER A 291 25.59 -14.28 14.38
N ILE A 292 24.50 -14.83 13.82
CA ILE A 292 24.03 -14.55 12.46
C ILE A 292 23.74 -13.06 12.28
N GLN A 293 22.98 -12.45 13.20
CA GLN A 293 22.64 -11.03 13.15
C GLN A 293 23.88 -10.13 13.22
N THR A 294 24.80 -10.43 14.14
CA THR A 294 26.03 -9.64 14.33
C THR A 294 26.88 -9.67 13.06
N PHE A 295 27.03 -10.83 12.45
CA PHE A 295 27.78 -10.98 11.20
C PHE A 295 27.13 -10.19 10.07
N LEU A 296 25.83 -10.36 9.86
CA LEU A 296 25.09 -9.69 8.80
C LEU A 296 25.05 -8.16 8.98
N ARG A 297 24.93 -7.66 10.23
CA ARG A 297 24.95 -6.21 10.53
C ARG A 297 26.25 -5.54 10.11
N LYS A 298 27.39 -6.24 10.22
CA LYS A 298 28.71 -5.74 9.80
C LYS A 298 28.76 -5.38 8.30
N TYR A 299 27.93 -6.03 7.48
CA TYR A 299 27.92 -5.89 6.02
C TYR A 299 26.63 -5.27 5.48
N SER A 300 25.85 -4.60 6.34
CA SER A 300 24.57 -4.03 5.96
C SER A 300 24.71 -2.90 4.93
N ASP A 301 25.78 -2.10 4.98
CA ASP A 301 26.00 -1.01 4.02
C ASP A 301 26.39 -1.54 2.63
N GLU A 302 27.19 -2.61 2.57
CA GLU A 302 27.55 -3.27 1.32
C GLU A 302 26.37 -4.02 0.72
N TYR A 303 25.54 -4.65 1.56
CA TYR A 303 24.26 -5.20 1.13
C TYR A 303 23.34 -4.10 0.58
N LYS A 304 23.27 -2.93 1.24
CA LYS A 304 22.49 -1.79 0.74
C LYS A 304 22.93 -1.32 -0.64
N LYS A 305 24.25 -1.27 -0.88
CA LYS A 305 24.84 -0.80 -2.15
C LYS A 305 24.77 -1.81 -3.29
N GLY A 306 24.90 -3.11 -3.00
CA GLY A 306 25.11 -4.14 -4.02
C GLY A 306 24.25 -5.40 -3.86
N GLY A 307 23.25 -5.39 -2.98
CA GLY A 307 22.42 -6.55 -2.67
C GLY A 307 23.23 -7.73 -2.13
N LEU A 308 22.76 -8.95 -2.41
CA LEU A 308 23.44 -10.18 -2.01
C LEU A 308 24.87 -10.25 -2.57
N ASN A 309 25.07 -9.76 -3.80
CA ASN A 309 26.39 -9.70 -4.44
C ASN A 309 27.36 -8.78 -3.68
N GLY A 310 26.90 -7.59 -3.29
CA GLY A 310 27.67 -6.66 -2.46
C GLY A 310 28.03 -7.27 -1.10
N PHE A 311 27.08 -7.94 -0.45
CA PHE A 311 27.32 -8.68 0.80
C PHE A 311 28.35 -9.78 0.63
N VAL A 312 28.20 -10.67 -0.37
CA VAL A 312 29.11 -11.80 -0.59
C VAL A 312 30.52 -11.30 -0.87
N MET A 313 30.71 -10.33 -1.78
CA MET A 313 32.05 -9.78 -2.07
C MET A 313 32.68 -9.14 -0.83
N ALA A 314 31.90 -8.35 -0.09
CA ALA A 314 32.41 -7.67 1.10
C ALA A 314 32.77 -8.62 2.24
N SER A 315 31.97 -9.68 2.44
CA SER A 315 32.12 -10.66 3.51
C SER A 315 33.11 -11.78 3.22
N THR A 316 33.35 -12.09 1.94
CA THR A 316 34.32 -13.11 1.52
C THR A 316 35.67 -12.53 1.11
N GLY A 317 35.71 -11.25 0.70
CA GLY A 317 36.91 -10.61 0.14
C GLY A 317 37.19 -10.93 -1.32
N ILE A 318 36.27 -11.62 -2.00
CA ILE A 318 36.38 -11.99 -3.41
C ILE A 318 36.17 -10.76 -4.32
N ASP A 319 37.04 -10.63 -5.32
CA ASP A 319 36.87 -9.68 -6.43
C ASP A 319 36.17 -10.40 -7.60
N ALA A 320 34.89 -10.09 -7.78
CA ALA A 320 34.06 -10.75 -8.79
C ALA A 320 34.46 -10.41 -10.23
N GLU A 321 35.02 -9.22 -10.48
CA GLU A 321 35.47 -8.83 -11.83
C GLU A 321 36.75 -9.58 -12.19
N LEU A 322 37.69 -9.67 -11.24
CA LEU A 322 38.92 -10.45 -11.42
C LEU A 322 38.61 -11.93 -11.62
N VAL A 323 37.78 -12.53 -10.78
CA VAL A 323 37.33 -13.92 -10.93
C VAL A 323 36.58 -14.11 -12.26
N GLY A 324 35.66 -13.22 -12.60
CA GLY A 324 34.91 -13.25 -13.86
C GLY A 324 35.78 -13.15 -15.10
N SER A 325 36.86 -12.37 -15.07
CA SER A 325 37.81 -12.26 -16.18
C SER A 325 38.60 -13.56 -16.41
N ILE A 326 38.93 -14.29 -15.33
CA ILE A 326 39.59 -15.60 -15.41
C ILE A 326 38.60 -16.67 -15.88
N ILE A 327 37.35 -16.63 -15.41
CA ILE A 327 36.31 -17.59 -15.80
C ILE A 327 35.96 -17.47 -17.29
N SER A 328 35.80 -16.25 -17.79
CA SER A 328 35.34 -15.98 -19.17
C SER A 328 36.43 -16.20 -20.23
N ALA A 329 37.68 -16.43 -19.83
CA ALA A 329 38.78 -16.68 -20.75
C ALA A 329 38.78 -18.11 -21.31
N ASP A 330 38.88 -18.23 -22.63
CA ASP A 330 38.81 -19.52 -23.34
C ASP A 330 40.17 -20.27 -23.30
N GLY A 331 40.17 -21.44 -22.67
CA GLY A 331 41.33 -22.31 -22.53
C GLY A 331 42.38 -21.88 -21.48
N ASN A 332 43.20 -22.85 -21.06
CA ASN A 332 44.16 -22.69 -19.96
C ASN A 332 45.26 -21.63 -20.23
N VAL A 333 45.62 -21.42 -21.51
CA VAL A 333 46.63 -20.43 -21.91
C VAL A 333 46.11 -18.99 -21.71
N ALA A 334 44.87 -18.71 -22.09
CA ALA A 334 44.26 -17.39 -21.90
C ALA A 334 44.05 -17.09 -20.41
N LYS A 335 43.60 -18.08 -19.62
CA LYS A 335 43.50 -17.99 -18.16
C LYS A 335 44.85 -17.71 -17.51
N GLY A 336 45.90 -18.44 -17.91
CA GLY A 336 47.26 -18.24 -17.42
C GLY A 336 47.83 -16.86 -17.75
N LYS A 337 47.47 -16.30 -18.91
CA LYS A 337 47.84 -14.92 -19.28
C LYS A 337 47.19 -13.90 -18.36
N ILE A 338 45.89 -14.02 -18.09
CA ILE A 338 45.18 -13.10 -17.17
C ILE A 338 45.75 -13.20 -15.76
N VAL A 339 46.03 -14.41 -15.26
CA VAL A 339 46.65 -14.62 -13.95
C VAL A 339 48.03 -13.97 -13.86
N LYS A 340 48.81 -14.01 -14.94
CA LYS A 340 50.12 -13.36 -15.02
C LYS A 340 50.00 -11.83 -15.08
N ASP A 341 49.13 -11.33 -15.95
CA ASP A 341 48.96 -9.89 -16.20
C ASP A 341 48.33 -9.16 -15.00
N ARG A 342 47.47 -9.86 -14.24
CA ARG A 342 46.80 -9.36 -13.04
C ARG A 342 47.30 -10.00 -11.74
N PHE A 343 48.54 -10.50 -11.73
CA PHE A 343 49.09 -11.23 -10.58
C PHE A 343 49.05 -10.42 -9.27
N GLY A 344 49.34 -9.11 -9.34
CA GLY A 344 49.25 -8.20 -8.20
C GLY A 344 47.83 -8.12 -7.62
N ASP A 345 46.82 -8.03 -8.48
CA ASP A 345 45.40 -7.99 -8.07
C ASP A 345 44.99 -9.31 -7.41
N ILE A 346 45.48 -10.44 -7.92
CA ILE A 346 45.23 -11.77 -7.34
C ILE A 346 45.86 -11.90 -5.95
N GLN A 347 47.08 -11.38 -5.76
CA GLN A 347 47.72 -11.35 -4.45
C GLN A 347 46.90 -10.51 -3.45
N VAL A 348 46.40 -9.34 -3.87
CA VAL A 348 45.53 -8.49 -3.05
C VAL A 348 44.22 -9.20 -2.71
N MET A 349 43.57 -9.81 -3.70
CA MET A 349 42.34 -10.56 -3.50
C MET A 349 42.54 -11.72 -2.51
N VAL A 350 43.58 -12.54 -2.66
CA VAL A 350 43.80 -13.68 -1.75
C VAL A 350 44.16 -13.23 -0.34
N LYS A 351 44.86 -12.10 -0.19
CA LYS A 351 45.05 -11.48 1.12
C LYS A 351 43.71 -11.10 1.75
N ASN A 352 42.84 -10.41 1.01
CA ASN A 352 41.50 -10.01 1.48
C ASN A 352 40.63 -11.22 1.83
N ILE A 353 40.68 -12.29 1.02
CA ILE A 353 40.00 -13.55 1.31
C ILE A 353 40.54 -14.15 2.61
N GLY A 354 41.85 -14.10 2.87
CA GLY A 354 42.43 -14.63 4.11
C GLY A 354 42.04 -13.90 5.37
N GLU A 355 41.73 -12.62 5.25
CA GLU A 355 41.25 -11.79 6.34
C GLU A 355 39.74 -11.99 6.60
N LYS A 356 38.94 -12.26 5.55
CA LYS A 356 37.47 -12.21 5.61
C LYS A 356 36.79 -13.58 5.57
N MET A 357 37.28 -14.50 4.75
CA MET A 357 36.71 -15.83 4.53
C MET A 357 36.57 -16.67 5.80
N PRO A 358 37.52 -16.69 6.76
CA PRO A 358 37.34 -17.47 7.99
C PRO A 358 36.09 -17.06 8.79
N ALA A 359 35.81 -15.76 8.85
CA ALA A 359 34.60 -15.26 9.52
C ALA A 359 33.33 -15.63 8.74
N PHE A 360 33.38 -15.55 7.41
CA PHE A 360 32.28 -15.98 6.53
C PHE A 360 31.99 -17.48 6.65
N ILE A 361 33.02 -18.33 6.67
CA ILE A 361 32.87 -19.79 6.84
C ILE A 361 32.23 -20.11 8.20
N LYS A 362 32.69 -19.46 9.28
CA LYS A 362 32.06 -19.62 10.61
C LYS A 362 30.58 -19.23 10.60
N PHE A 363 30.25 -18.11 9.97
CA PHE A 363 28.87 -17.69 9.78
C PHE A 363 28.06 -18.72 8.99
N PHE A 364 28.60 -19.21 7.87
CA PHE A 364 27.94 -20.18 7.01
C PHE A 364 27.70 -21.52 7.72
N HIS A 365 28.68 -22.03 8.47
CA HIS A 365 28.49 -23.23 9.29
C HIS A 365 27.43 -23.05 10.37
N THR A 366 27.32 -21.86 10.97
CA THR A 366 26.26 -21.56 11.94
C THR A 366 24.87 -21.74 11.30
N ILE A 367 24.69 -21.28 10.05
CA ILE A 367 23.44 -21.49 9.30
C ILE A 367 23.23 -22.98 8.99
N LEU A 368 24.27 -23.66 8.46
CA LEU A 368 24.15 -25.06 8.06
C LEU A 368 23.87 -26.01 9.22
N ASN A 369 24.45 -25.76 10.40
CA ASN A 369 24.23 -26.59 11.59
C ASN A 369 22.74 -26.61 12.01
N ASN A 370 22.02 -25.53 11.72
CA ASN A 370 20.58 -25.43 12.00
C ASN A 370 19.70 -25.87 10.83
N SER A 371 20.23 -25.89 9.61
CA SER A 371 19.46 -26.15 8.39
C SER A 371 18.71 -27.48 8.42
N GLY A 372 19.31 -28.54 8.99
CA GLY A 372 18.65 -29.84 9.13
C GLY A 372 17.39 -29.76 9.99
N THR A 373 17.49 -29.12 11.15
CA THR A 373 16.36 -28.88 12.06
C THR A 373 15.30 -28.02 11.37
N VAL A 374 15.69 -26.94 10.69
CA VAL A 374 14.75 -26.07 9.98
C VAL A 374 13.97 -26.85 8.92
N VAL A 375 14.63 -27.72 8.15
CA VAL A 375 13.99 -28.50 7.10
C VAL A 375 13.02 -29.54 7.66
N ASP A 376 13.37 -30.20 8.77
CA ASP A 376 12.43 -31.10 9.45
C ASP A 376 11.19 -30.33 9.96
N GLN A 377 11.41 -29.12 10.45
CA GLN A 377 10.32 -28.27 10.90
C GLN A 377 9.45 -27.73 9.78
N LEU A 378 10.01 -27.40 8.61
CA LEU A 378 9.20 -26.98 7.47
C LEU A 378 8.18 -28.06 7.09
N GLU A 379 8.58 -29.34 7.11
CA GLU A 379 7.66 -30.46 6.86
C GLU A 379 6.64 -30.64 8.00
N GLU A 380 7.11 -30.69 9.26
CA GLU A 380 6.23 -30.87 10.44
C GLU A 380 5.15 -29.76 10.58
N ASN A 381 5.43 -28.58 10.04
CA ASN A 381 4.54 -27.42 10.07
C ASN A 381 3.76 -27.21 8.75
N GLY A 382 3.86 -28.13 7.79
CA GLY A 382 3.03 -28.15 6.59
C GLY A 382 3.53 -27.30 5.42
N TYR A 383 4.74 -26.77 5.46
CA TYR A 383 5.30 -25.91 4.40
C TYR A 383 5.86 -26.70 3.22
N ILE A 384 6.35 -27.92 3.46
CA ILE A 384 6.91 -28.81 2.44
C ILE A 384 6.46 -30.25 2.69
N ASP A 385 6.48 -31.08 1.65
CA ASP A 385 6.23 -32.51 1.76
C ASP A 385 7.50 -33.34 2.03
N GLU A 386 7.32 -34.65 2.24
CA GLU A 386 8.41 -35.58 2.53
C GLU A 386 9.43 -35.70 1.37
N THR A 387 8.97 -35.54 0.13
CA THR A 387 9.82 -35.60 -1.07
C THR A 387 10.73 -34.38 -1.12
N GLN A 388 10.15 -33.19 -0.96
CA GLN A 388 10.88 -31.92 -0.86
C GLN A 388 11.88 -31.96 0.30
N ARG A 389 11.47 -32.43 1.49
CA ARG A 389 12.37 -32.59 2.65
C ARG A 389 13.60 -33.42 2.32
N LYS A 390 13.42 -34.58 1.68
CA LYS A 390 14.54 -35.47 1.28
C LYS A 390 15.45 -34.81 0.25
N SER A 391 14.87 -34.13 -0.74
CA SER A 391 15.60 -33.38 -1.77
C SER A 391 16.44 -32.26 -1.15
N ILE A 392 15.84 -31.41 -0.34
CA ILE A 392 16.49 -30.30 0.36
C ILE A 392 17.63 -30.80 1.24
N LYS A 393 17.41 -31.84 2.06
CA LYS A 393 18.48 -32.42 2.89
C LYS A 393 19.65 -32.97 2.08
N LYS A 394 19.39 -33.54 0.89
CA LYS A 394 20.46 -33.99 -0.02
C LYS A 394 21.26 -32.79 -0.52
N GLN A 395 20.59 -31.72 -0.96
CA GLN A 395 21.28 -30.52 -1.45
C GLN A 395 22.08 -29.82 -0.35
N LEU A 396 21.55 -29.71 0.88
CA LEU A 396 22.28 -29.14 2.01
C LEU A 396 23.56 -29.92 2.36
N LYS A 397 23.58 -31.25 2.16
CA LYS A 397 24.81 -32.05 2.31
C LYS A 397 25.84 -31.72 1.22
N ILE A 398 25.40 -31.54 -0.02
CA ILE A 398 26.25 -31.12 -1.13
C ILE A 398 26.84 -29.74 -0.82
N VAL A 399 26.00 -28.79 -0.38
CA VAL A 399 26.41 -27.45 0.03
C VAL A 399 27.47 -27.51 1.13
N ASN A 400 27.24 -28.28 2.20
CA ASN A 400 28.21 -28.43 3.28
C ASN A 400 29.55 -29.03 2.79
N SER A 401 29.49 -30.06 1.93
CA SER A 401 30.69 -30.67 1.35
C SER A 401 31.49 -29.68 0.51
N LYS A 402 30.84 -28.93 -0.37
CA LYS A 402 31.50 -28.00 -1.30
C LYS A 402 32.07 -26.78 -0.60
N ILE A 403 31.47 -26.36 0.50
CA ILE A 403 32.07 -25.31 1.37
C ILE A 403 33.35 -25.82 2.04
N GLY A 404 33.38 -27.09 2.46
CA GLY A 404 34.61 -27.73 2.92
C GLY A 404 35.68 -27.81 1.82
N ASP A 405 35.29 -28.15 0.59
CA ASP A 405 36.21 -28.15 -0.56
C ASP A 405 36.79 -26.75 -0.82
N ILE A 406 35.96 -25.70 -0.76
CA ILE A 406 36.38 -24.31 -0.90
C ILE A 406 37.39 -23.93 0.20
N GLU A 407 37.15 -24.33 1.45
CA GLU A 407 38.07 -24.06 2.54
C GLU A 407 39.45 -24.70 2.30
N ILE A 408 39.46 -25.97 1.89
CA ILE A 408 40.70 -26.71 1.59
C ILE A 408 41.44 -26.06 0.42
N GLN A 409 40.75 -25.82 -0.70
CA GLN A 409 41.33 -25.22 -1.90
C GLN A 409 41.83 -23.81 -1.63
N TYR A 410 41.15 -23.05 -0.76
CA TYR A 410 41.61 -21.74 -0.33
C TYR A 410 42.95 -21.80 0.40
N GLN A 411 43.13 -22.73 1.35
CA GLN A 411 44.42 -22.91 2.04
C GLN A 411 45.54 -23.30 1.07
N GLN A 412 45.23 -24.15 0.10
CA GLN A 412 46.18 -24.55 -0.93
C GLN A 412 46.55 -23.41 -1.88
N LEU A 413 45.59 -22.58 -2.27
CA LEU A 413 45.82 -21.37 -3.06
C LEU A 413 46.72 -20.38 -2.32
N LYS A 414 46.51 -20.18 -1.02
CA LYS A 414 47.36 -19.34 -0.17
C LYS A 414 48.80 -19.84 -0.14
N TYR A 415 49.00 -21.15 -0.02
CA TYR A 415 50.33 -21.76 -0.09
C TYR A 415 50.98 -21.59 -1.47
N ALA A 416 50.24 -21.86 -2.55
CA ALA A 416 50.71 -21.70 -3.92
C ALA A 416 51.17 -20.27 -4.23
N LEU A 417 50.46 -19.26 -3.71
CA LEU A 417 50.84 -17.86 -3.80
C LEU A 417 52.11 -17.52 -3.02
N SER A 418 52.30 -18.09 -1.82
CA SER A 418 53.52 -17.87 -1.04
C SER A 418 54.79 -18.41 -1.72
N THR A 419 54.62 -19.36 -2.65
CA THR A 419 55.72 -19.99 -3.41
C THR A 419 55.81 -19.49 -4.86
N ASN A 420 54.98 -18.51 -5.27
CA ASN A 420 54.86 -18.02 -6.65
C ASN A 420 54.65 -19.13 -7.71
N ASN A 421 54.00 -20.24 -7.34
CA ASN A 421 53.76 -21.35 -8.26
C ASN A 421 52.53 -21.08 -9.12
N VAL A 422 52.73 -20.44 -10.27
CA VAL A 422 51.65 -20.02 -11.20
C VAL A 422 50.78 -21.19 -11.65
N VAL A 423 51.34 -22.38 -11.90
CA VAL A 423 50.57 -23.57 -12.32
C VAL A 423 49.63 -24.03 -11.21
N ALA A 424 50.13 -24.10 -9.98
CA ALA A 424 49.31 -24.45 -8.81
C ALA A 424 48.24 -23.39 -8.53
N ILE A 425 48.54 -22.10 -8.73
CA ILE A 425 47.58 -21.00 -8.59
C ILE A 425 46.42 -21.19 -9.58
N VAL A 426 46.71 -21.42 -10.86
CA VAL A 426 45.66 -21.64 -11.89
C VAL A 426 44.83 -22.88 -11.54
N TYR A 427 45.48 -23.98 -11.12
CA TYR A 427 44.80 -25.20 -10.73
C TYR A 427 43.80 -24.97 -9.59
N TYR A 428 44.24 -24.39 -8.46
CA TYR A 428 43.36 -24.18 -7.31
C TYR A 428 42.26 -23.14 -7.57
N VAL A 429 42.50 -22.16 -8.44
CA VAL A 429 41.44 -21.25 -8.91
C VAL A 429 40.39 -22.02 -9.73
N CYS A 430 40.80 -22.93 -10.63
CA CYS A 430 39.87 -23.78 -11.37
C CYS A 430 39.06 -24.73 -10.48
N GLU A 431 39.68 -25.32 -9.47
CA GLU A 431 38.99 -26.18 -8.48
C GLU A 431 37.96 -25.40 -7.65
N LEU A 432 38.30 -24.17 -7.23
CA LEU A 432 37.36 -23.26 -6.55
C LEU A 432 36.14 -22.95 -7.43
N ILE A 433 36.37 -22.70 -8.72
CA ILE A 433 35.29 -22.46 -9.69
C ILE A 433 34.40 -23.69 -9.84
N GLY A 434 34.99 -24.90 -9.92
CA GLY A 434 34.23 -26.15 -9.96
C GLY A 434 33.30 -26.29 -8.74
N SER A 435 33.84 -26.06 -7.55
CA SER A 435 33.06 -26.10 -6.30
C SER A 435 31.93 -25.06 -6.27
N VAL A 436 32.19 -23.85 -6.78
CA VAL A 436 31.16 -22.79 -6.90
C VAL A 436 30.06 -23.15 -7.89
N ASN A 437 30.40 -23.78 -9.02
CA ASN A 437 29.39 -24.25 -9.99
C ASN A 437 28.49 -25.33 -9.40
N GLU A 438 29.06 -26.30 -8.68
CA GLU A 438 28.25 -27.32 -8.00
C GLU A 438 27.37 -26.73 -6.88
N LEU A 439 27.88 -25.72 -6.15
CA LEU A 439 27.06 -24.96 -5.20
C LEU A 439 25.90 -24.26 -5.90
N LYS A 440 26.14 -23.66 -7.07
CA LYS A 440 25.11 -23.01 -7.87
C LYS A 440 24.01 -24.00 -8.23
N ASP A 441 24.34 -25.18 -8.75
CA ASP A 441 23.36 -26.22 -9.11
C ASP A 441 22.55 -26.69 -7.88
N ALA A 442 23.22 -26.84 -6.74
CA ALA A 442 22.56 -27.19 -5.48
C ALA A 442 21.60 -26.09 -5.01
N PHE A 443 21.99 -24.81 -5.12
CA PHE A 443 21.13 -23.67 -4.80
C PHE A 443 19.95 -23.50 -5.76
N GLU A 444 20.12 -23.76 -7.06
CA GLU A 444 19.01 -23.75 -8.03
C GLU A 444 17.96 -24.82 -7.69
N THR A 445 18.41 -26.00 -7.24
CA THR A 445 17.50 -27.05 -6.76
C THR A 445 16.82 -26.62 -5.46
N LEU A 446 17.56 -26.06 -4.49
CA LEU A 446 16.99 -25.56 -3.24
C LEU A 446 15.94 -24.46 -3.47
N ASP A 447 16.21 -23.53 -4.37
CA ASP A 447 15.27 -22.47 -4.76
C ASP A 447 13.96 -23.06 -5.29
N THR A 448 14.08 -24.04 -6.21
CA THR A 448 12.92 -24.74 -6.77
C THR A 448 12.09 -25.46 -5.69
N GLU A 449 12.76 -26.22 -4.81
CA GLU A 449 12.10 -27.02 -3.77
C GLU A 449 11.48 -26.17 -2.66
N THR A 450 12.01 -24.97 -2.41
CA THR A 450 11.54 -24.08 -1.33
C THR A 450 10.61 -22.97 -1.80
N LYS A 451 10.43 -22.79 -3.11
CA LYS A 451 9.66 -21.68 -3.70
C LYS A 451 8.25 -21.54 -3.12
N ASP A 452 7.48 -22.63 -3.06
CA ASP A 452 6.10 -22.59 -2.57
C ASP A 452 6.05 -22.36 -1.05
N ALA A 453 6.98 -22.96 -0.31
CA ALA A 453 7.13 -22.71 1.13
C ALA A 453 7.45 -21.23 1.40
N LEU A 454 8.40 -20.64 0.68
CA LEU A 454 8.75 -19.23 0.78
C LEU A 454 7.56 -18.33 0.45
N LYS A 455 6.79 -18.67 -0.58
CA LYS A 455 5.56 -17.95 -0.91
C LYS A 455 4.55 -17.98 0.24
N LEU A 456 4.30 -19.14 0.85
CA LEU A 456 3.40 -19.25 2.02
C LEU A 456 3.88 -18.41 3.21
N ILE A 457 5.20 -18.36 3.44
CA ILE A 457 5.79 -17.54 4.49
C ILE A 457 5.57 -16.05 4.20
N VAL A 458 5.83 -15.60 2.96
CA VAL A 458 5.62 -14.21 2.55
C VAL A 458 4.14 -13.84 2.59
N ASP A 459 3.26 -14.73 2.15
CA ASP A 459 1.81 -14.50 2.13
C ASP A 459 1.26 -14.28 3.55
N GLY A 460 1.83 -14.91 4.58
CA GLY A 460 1.50 -14.66 5.99
C GLY A 460 1.72 -13.22 6.45
N HIS A 461 2.58 -12.46 5.76
CA HIS A 461 2.81 -11.04 6.00
C HIS A 461 1.70 -10.14 5.41
N SER A 462 0.88 -10.63 4.48
CA SER A 462 -0.07 -9.83 3.69
C SER A 462 -1.25 -9.25 4.50
N ILE A 463 -1.56 -7.97 4.27
CA ILE A 463 -2.78 -7.31 4.76
C ILE A 463 -4.04 -7.99 4.20
N VAL A 464 -4.01 -8.44 2.94
CA VAL A 464 -5.16 -9.08 2.29
C VAL A 464 -5.45 -10.43 2.93
N GLN A 465 -4.43 -11.21 3.29
CA GLN A 465 -4.62 -12.46 4.03
C GLN A 465 -5.20 -12.21 5.43
N MET A 466 -4.73 -11.15 6.12
CA MET A 466 -5.32 -10.72 7.39
C MET A 466 -6.81 -10.35 7.24
N LEU A 467 -7.15 -9.51 6.26
CA LEU A 467 -8.52 -9.12 5.94
C LEU A 467 -9.41 -10.34 5.66
N ASN A 468 -8.95 -11.27 4.82
CA ASN A 468 -9.67 -12.50 4.51
C ASN A 468 -9.89 -13.36 5.75
N ALA A 469 -8.88 -13.52 6.59
CA ALA A 469 -9.00 -14.31 7.81
C ALA A 469 -10.01 -13.71 8.80
N LEU A 470 -10.06 -12.38 8.93
CA LEU A 470 -10.99 -11.67 9.81
C LEU A 470 -12.44 -11.70 9.29
N SER A 471 -12.61 -11.74 7.97
CA SER A 471 -13.94 -11.65 7.34
C SER A 471 -14.53 -12.99 6.86
N LYS A 472 -13.75 -14.08 6.89
CA LYS A 472 -14.15 -15.43 6.42
C LYS A 472 -15.47 -15.91 7.02
N GLU A 473 -15.69 -15.69 8.32
CA GLU A 473 -16.90 -16.14 9.02
C GLU A 473 -18.18 -15.45 8.53
N LYS A 474 -18.04 -14.27 7.91
CA LYS A 474 -19.15 -13.47 7.36
C LYS A 474 -19.37 -13.71 5.87
N GLY A 475 -18.68 -14.67 5.25
CA GLY A 475 -18.75 -14.93 3.81
C GLY A 475 -18.05 -13.88 2.94
N PHE A 476 -17.36 -12.90 3.54
CA PHE A 476 -16.61 -11.88 2.81
C PHE A 476 -15.15 -12.27 2.60
N SER A 477 -14.62 -11.85 1.45
CA SER A 477 -13.22 -11.92 1.09
C SER A 477 -12.83 -10.67 0.31
N TYR A 478 -11.53 -10.44 0.15
CA TYR A 478 -10.97 -9.26 -0.47
C TYR A 478 -9.99 -9.68 -1.56
N LYS A 479 -10.05 -8.98 -2.69
CA LYS A 479 -9.03 -9.04 -3.73
C LYS A 479 -8.69 -7.60 -4.11
N GLY A 480 -7.45 -7.19 -3.81
CA GLY A 480 -7.08 -5.77 -3.84
C GLY A 480 -7.98 -4.98 -2.87
N SER A 481 -8.51 -3.86 -3.35
CA SER A 481 -9.41 -3.00 -2.57
C SER A 481 -10.90 -3.37 -2.71
N ASP A 482 -11.27 -4.44 -3.40
CA ASP A 482 -12.68 -4.82 -3.61
C ASP A 482 -13.15 -5.92 -2.66
N ILE A 483 -14.41 -5.81 -2.24
CA ILE A 483 -15.11 -6.80 -1.44
C ILE A 483 -15.75 -7.84 -2.36
N TYR A 484 -15.51 -9.11 -2.04
CA TYR A 484 -16.14 -10.27 -2.63
C TYR A 484 -16.99 -10.96 -1.58
N PHE A 485 -18.21 -11.33 -1.93
CA PHE A 485 -19.06 -12.16 -1.09
C PHE A 485 -19.19 -13.55 -1.69
N THR A 486 -19.13 -14.56 -0.85
CA THR A 486 -19.29 -15.96 -1.23
C THR A 486 -20.47 -16.56 -0.48
N GLY A 487 -21.52 -16.90 -1.24
CA GLY A 487 -22.74 -17.54 -0.75
C GLY A 487 -23.00 -18.88 -1.43
N LYS A 488 -24.13 -19.51 -1.08
CA LYS A 488 -24.63 -20.72 -1.77
C LYS A 488 -25.86 -20.37 -2.58
N SER A 489 -25.95 -20.91 -3.79
CA SER A 489 -27.16 -20.85 -4.60
C SER A 489 -28.29 -21.68 -3.98
N GLY A 490 -29.52 -21.50 -4.48
CA GLY A 490 -30.64 -22.41 -4.16
C GLY A 490 -30.40 -23.87 -4.58
N SER A 491 -29.43 -24.14 -5.47
CA SER A 491 -28.98 -25.50 -5.84
C SER A 491 -27.81 -26.03 -4.99
N GLY A 492 -27.31 -25.23 -4.03
CA GLY A 492 -26.19 -25.58 -3.15
C GLY A 492 -24.80 -25.32 -3.73
N GLU A 493 -24.70 -24.80 -4.96
CA GLU A 493 -23.44 -24.42 -5.59
C GLU A 493 -22.88 -23.14 -4.96
N THR A 494 -21.54 -23.04 -4.87
CA THR A 494 -20.90 -21.85 -4.32
C THR A 494 -20.86 -20.74 -5.37
N ILE A 495 -21.44 -19.58 -5.05
CA ILE A 495 -21.43 -18.39 -5.90
C ILE A 495 -20.55 -17.33 -5.24
N GLN A 496 -19.64 -16.73 -6.02
CA GLN A 496 -18.85 -15.59 -5.59
C GLN A 496 -19.19 -14.36 -6.44
N VAL A 497 -19.47 -13.23 -5.80
CA VAL A 497 -19.79 -11.96 -6.46
C VAL A 497 -18.83 -10.87 -5.97
N ASN A 498 -18.31 -10.06 -6.90
CA ASN A 498 -17.62 -8.81 -6.54
C ASN A 498 -18.69 -7.77 -6.18
N LEU A 499 -18.90 -7.60 -4.87
CA LEU A 499 -19.94 -6.74 -4.32
C LEU A 499 -19.62 -5.26 -4.57
N SER A 500 -18.36 -4.85 -4.39
CA SER A 500 -17.92 -3.48 -4.68
C SER A 500 -18.24 -3.06 -6.12
N SER A 501 -17.96 -3.93 -7.09
CA SER A 501 -18.27 -3.68 -8.51
C SER A 501 -19.76 -3.58 -8.78
N ALA A 502 -20.56 -4.47 -8.19
CA ALA A 502 -22.01 -4.43 -8.36
C ALA A 502 -22.63 -3.14 -7.80
N VAL A 503 -22.20 -2.72 -6.61
CA VAL A 503 -22.63 -1.47 -5.99
C VAL A 503 -22.24 -0.27 -6.86
N ARG A 504 -21.03 -0.24 -7.42
CA ARG A 504 -20.60 0.81 -8.36
C ARG A 504 -21.46 0.87 -9.62
N ILE A 505 -21.75 -0.28 -10.23
CA ILE A 505 -22.61 -0.34 -11.42
C ILE A 505 -24.00 0.21 -11.09
N TYR A 506 -24.56 -0.16 -9.93
CA TYR A 506 -25.86 0.33 -9.49
C TYR A 506 -25.85 1.84 -9.27
N GLN A 507 -24.94 2.36 -8.45
CA GLN A 507 -24.90 3.77 -8.06
C GLN A 507 -24.60 4.68 -9.26
N ASN A 508 -23.58 4.36 -10.05
CA ASN A 508 -23.24 5.13 -11.24
C ASN A 508 -24.35 5.04 -12.29
N GLY A 509 -24.96 3.86 -12.44
CA GLY A 509 -26.11 3.67 -13.34
C GLY A 509 -27.30 4.52 -12.93
N MET A 510 -27.66 4.52 -11.63
CA MET A 510 -28.76 5.31 -11.10
C MET A 510 -28.54 6.81 -11.28
N LYS A 511 -27.32 7.30 -11.04
CA LYS A 511 -26.96 8.69 -11.27
C LYS A 511 -27.13 9.09 -12.75
N ILE A 512 -26.68 8.24 -13.68
CA ILE A 512 -26.85 8.49 -15.11
C ILE A 512 -28.34 8.56 -15.49
N VAL A 513 -29.17 7.71 -14.88
CA VAL A 513 -30.63 7.76 -15.07
C VAL A 513 -31.21 9.07 -14.54
N GLU A 514 -30.82 9.51 -13.35
CA GLU A 514 -31.24 10.79 -12.77
C GLU A 514 -30.83 11.98 -13.66
N ASP A 515 -29.59 12.00 -14.15
CA ASP A 515 -29.11 13.02 -15.09
C ASP A 515 -29.92 13.03 -16.41
N MET A 516 -30.36 11.85 -16.89
CA MET A 516 -31.25 11.74 -18.06
C MET A 516 -32.64 12.31 -17.77
N GLU A 517 -33.21 12.04 -16.60
CA GLU A 517 -34.52 12.57 -16.18
C GLU A 517 -34.51 14.10 -16.07
N ASP A 518 -33.44 14.66 -15.50
CA ASP A 518 -33.23 16.11 -15.41
C ASP A 518 -33.08 16.74 -16.78
N ALA A 519 -32.30 16.12 -17.68
CA ALA A 519 -32.12 16.59 -19.05
C ALA A 519 -33.44 16.56 -19.85
N ILE A 520 -34.24 15.50 -19.71
CA ILE A 520 -35.56 15.39 -20.34
C ILE A 520 -36.48 16.49 -19.80
N SER A 521 -36.51 16.69 -18.48
CA SER A 521 -37.34 17.72 -17.84
C SER A 521 -36.95 19.13 -18.31
N LYS A 522 -35.65 19.39 -18.44
CA LYS A 522 -35.14 20.66 -18.99
C LYS A 522 -35.53 20.85 -20.45
N TYR A 523 -35.42 19.81 -21.28
CA TYR A 523 -35.84 19.84 -22.68
C TYR A 523 -37.33 20.15 -22.81
N GLN A 524 -38.19 19.48 -22.04
CA GLN A 524 -39.64 19.74 -22.01
C GLN A 524 -39.93 21.20 -21.66
N LYS A 525 -39.27 21.72 -20.63
CA LYS A 525 -39.45 23.10 -20.19
C LYS A 525 -39.06 24.10 -21.28
N VAL A 526 -37.89 23.94 -21.89
CA VAL A 526 -37.43 24.83 -22.96
C VAL A 526 -38.36 24.78 -24.15
N TYR A 527 -38.82 23.60 -24.55
CA TYR A 527 -39.77 23.47 -25.67
C TYR A 527 -41.09 24.21 -25.38
N SER A 528 -41.68 23.99 -24.20
CA SER A 528 -42.92 24.65 -23.80
C SER A 528 -42.79 26.17 -23.80
N GLN A 529 -41.67 26.70 -23.32
CA GLN A 529 -41.44 28.14 -23.23
C GLN A 529 -41.16 28.79 -24.60
N GLU A 530 -40.22 28.21 -25.36
CA GLU A 530 -39.73 28.83 -26.59
C GLU A 530 -40.62 28.56 -27.80
N ILE A 531 -41.43 27.50 -27.77
CA ILE A 531 -42.27 27.10 -28.91
C ILE A 531 -43.74 27.33 -28.60
N ASP A 532 -44.27 26.75 -27.52
CA ASP A 532 -45.71 26.80 -27.26
C ASP A 532 -46.15 28.17 -26.71
N GLU A 533 -45.49 28.65 -25.65
CA GLU A 533 -45.80 29.94 -25.02
C GLU A 533 -45.48 31.12 -25.94
N ASP A 534 -44.27 31.19 -26.53
CA ASP A 534 -43.90 32.26 -27.47
C ASP A 534 -44.82 32.33 -28.70
N PHE A 535 -45.29 31.18 -29.21
CA PHE A 535 -46.27 31.17 -30.29
C PHE A 535 -47.61 31.78 -29.85
N ILE A 536 -48.10 31.39 -28.67
CA ILE A 536 -49.35 31.92 -28.10
C ILE A 536 -49.22 33.42 -27.87
N ASP A 537 -48.11 33.88 -27.29
CA ASP A 537 -47.86 35.28 -26.98
C ASP A 537 -47.79 36.12 -28.26
N LYS A 538 -47.05 35.65 -29.29
CA LYS A 538 -46.98 36.32 -30.59
C LYS A 538 -48.34 36.35 -31.29
N LYS A 539 -49.09 35.25 -31.25
CA LYS A 539 -50.45 35.19 -31.78
C LYS A 539 -51.36 36.20 -31.08
N GLN A 540 -51.31 36.26 -29.75
CA GLN A 540 -52.13 37.17 -28.96
C GLN A 540 -51.74 38.64 -29.20
N ALA A 541 -50.45 38.93 -29.35
CA ALA A 541 -49.97 40.26 -29.70
C ALA A 541 -50.49 40.70 -31.09
N ILE A 542 -50.49 39.80 -32.08
CA ILE A 542 -51.06 40.07 -33.40
C ILE A 542 -52.57 40.29 -33.32
N ILE A 543 -53.32 39.42 -32.63
CA ILE A 543 -54.77 39.58 -32.43
C ILE A 543 -55.09 40.92 -31.76
N THR A 544 -54.32 41.30 -30.74
CA THR A 544 -54.50 42.57 -30.04
C THR A 544 -54.25 43.76 -30.97
N ALA A 545 -53.21 43.69 -31.81
CA ALA A 545 -52.95 44.71 -32.82
C ALA A 545 -54.07 44.79 -33.88
N ILE A 546 -54.59 43.64 -34.31
CA ILE A 546 -55.74 43.57 -35.23
C ILE A 546 -56.97 44.24 -34.61
N HIS A 547 -57.37 43.86 -33.40
CA HIS A 547 -58.52 44.45 -32.72
C HIS A 547 -58.36 45.97 -32.56
N HIS A 548 -57.18 46.44 -32.17
CA HIS A 548 -56.92 47.87 -32.06
C HIS A 548 -57.06 48.59 -33.41
N MET A 549 -56.63 47.97 -34.51
CA MET A 549 -56.85 48.50 -35.87
C MET A 549 -58.33 48.55 -36.26
N GLU A 550 -59.10 47.51 -35.96
CA GLU A 550 -60.52 47.43 -36.29
C GLU A 550 -61.39 48.39 -35.46
N GLU A 551 -61.04 48.60 -34.19
CA GLU A 551 -61.69 49.56 -33.28
C GLU A 551 -61.33 51.02 -33.60
N ASN A 552 -60.13 51.26 -34.13
CA ASN A 552 -59.63 52.61 -34.43
C ASN A 552 -59.25 52.82 -35.90
N PRO A 553 -60.15 52.61 -36.88
CA PRO A 553 -59.81 52.65 -38.31
C PRO A 553 -59.12 53.95 -38.74
N SER A 554 -59.59 55.09 -38.23
CA SER A 554 -59.06 56.41 -38.62
C SER A 554 -57.62 56.65 -38.17
N HIS A 555 -57.12 55.98 -37.11
CA HIS A 555 -55.72 56.09 -36.68
C HIS A 555 -54.75 55.45 -37.67
N TYR A 556 -55.23 54.50 -38.47
CA TYR A 556 -54.42 53.74 -39.44
C TYR A 556 -54.61 54.20 -40.88
N ALA A 557 -55.41 55.24 -41.11
CA ALA A 557 -55.73 55.75 -42.44
C ALA A 557 -54.47 56.15 -43.22
N PHE A 558 -53.52 56.83 -42.57
CA PHE A 558 -52.27 57.27 -43.20
C PHE A 558 -51.35 56.09 -43.55
N ASP A 559 -51.21 55.12 -42.66
CA ASP A 559 -50.36 53.94 -42.87
C ASP A 559 -50.88 53.03 -44.00
N LEU A 560 -52.21 52.85 -44.09
CA LEU A 560 -52.84 52.06 -45.14
C LEU A 560 -52.78 52.76 -46.50
N GLN A 561 -52.92 54.09 -46.53
CA GLN A 561 -52.81 54.90 -47.75
C GLN A 561 -51.44 54.77 -48.42
N PHE A 562 -50.37 54.58 -47.64
CA PHE A 562 -49.00 54.39 -48.16
C PHE A 562 -48.66 52.93 -48.48
N ARG A 563 -49.19 51.95 -47.74
CA ARG A 563 -48.78 50.53 -47.87
C ARG A 563 -49.64 49.71 -48.84
N LEU A 564 -50.93 50.02 -48.96
CA LEU A 564 -51.84 49.33 -49.89
C LEU A 564 -52.02 50.20 -51.14
N ALA A 565 -51.05 50.12 -52.05
CA ALA A 565 -51.04 50.69 -53.40
C ALA A 565 -51.74 52.06 -53.57
N ALA A 566 -50.94 53.13 -53.69
CA ALA A 566 -51.37 54.48 -54.01
C ALA A 566 -52.46 54.52 -55.09
N GLY A 567 -53.71 54.83 -54.68
CA GLY A 567 -54.84 54.91 -55.62
C GLY A 567 -56.23 54.76 -55.00
N PHE A 568 -56.35 54.27 -53.76
CA PHE A 568 -57.65 53.99 -53.14
C PHE A 568 -58.17 55.04 -52.15
N SER A 569 -57.45 56.14 -51.89
CA SER A 569 -57.95 57.21 -51.03
C SER A 569 -57.49 58.59 -51.49
N HIS A 570 -58.46 59.51 -51.66
CA HIS A 570 -58.21 60.94 -51.71
C HIS A 570 -57.79 61.43 -50.31
N THR A 571 -57.10 62.58 -50.25
CA THR A 571 -56.52 63.19 -49.04
C THR A 571 -57.54 63.50 -47.92
N PHE A 572 -58.83 63.24 -48.14
CA PHE A 572 -59.94 63.52 -47.23
C PHE A 572 -60.95 62.37 -47.09
N ASP A 573 -60.65 61.17 -47.64
CA ASP A 573 -61.54 60.03 -47.51
C ASP A 573 -61.49 59.48 -46.08
N LYS A 574 -62.66 59.33 -45.46
CA LYS A 574 -62.77 58.82 -44.09
C LYS A 574 -62.73 57.29 -44.12
N LEU A 575 -61.69 56.70 -43.53
CA LEU A 575 -61.67 55.26 -43.28
C LEU A 575 -62.63 54.93 -42.14
N GLU A 576 -63.78 54.34 -42.49
CA GLU A 576 -64.87 54.07 -41.54
C GLU A 576 -64.79 52.69 -40.88
N LYS A 577 -64.16 51.71 -41.55
CA LYS A 577 -64.03 50.35 -41.03
C LYS A 577 -62.78 49.68 -41.60
N ILE A 578 -62.05 48.99 -40.73
CA ILE A 578 -61.07 47.96 -41.08
C ILE A 578 -61.67 46.62 -40.65
N SER A 579 -61.51 45.59 -41.48
CA SER A 579 -61.86 44.21 -41.13
C SER A 579 -60.72 43.33 -41.59
N VAL A 580 -60.03 42.69 -40.66
CA VAL A 580 -58.94 41.77 -40.94
C VAL A 580 -59.53 40.36 -40.99
N HIS A 581 -59.08 39.58 -41.97
CA HIS A 581 -59.38 38.15 -42.05
C HIS A 581 -58.08 37.39 -41.83
N GLU A 582 -57.83 37.01 -40.59
CA GLU A 582 -56.61 36.35 -40.18
C GLU A 582 -56.71 34.83 -40.20
N SER A 583 -55.58 34.21 -40.53
CA SER A 583 -55.37 32.77 -40.45
C SER A 583 -53.97 32.54 -39.91
N PHE A 584 -53.88 31.91 -38.74
CA PHE A 584 -52.61 31.56 -38.13
C PHE A 584 -52.26 30.12 -38.46
N HIS A 585 -51.19 29.91 -39.22
CA HIS A 585 -50.65 28.59 -39.53
C HIS A 585 -49.29 28.42 -38.86
N THR A 586 -49.07 27.30 -38.19
CA THR A 586 -47.74 26.87 -37.76
C THR A 586 -47.15 25.93 -38.82
N GLY A 587 -45.83 25.95 -39.01
CA GLY A 587 -45.16 24.85 -39.71
C GLY A 587 -45.36 23.53 -38.97
N ALA A 588 -45.07 22.39 -39.62
CA ALA A 588 -45.08 21.09 -38.95
C ALA A 588 -43.99 21.09 -37.87
N LEU A 589 -44.39 21.30 -36.61
CA LEU A 589 -43.49 21.14 -35.47
C LEU A 589 -43.25 19.64 -35.23
N PRO A 590 -42.04 19.23 -34.84
CA PRO A 590 -41.80 17.85 -34.42
C PRO A 590 -42.70 17.54 -33.23
N ALA A 591 -43.32 16.35 -33.22
CA ALA A 591 -44.21 15.90 -32.16
C ALA A 591 -43.43 15.70 -30.85
N ASN A 592 -43.24 16.78 -30.10
CA ASN A 592 -42.47 16.82 -28.87
C ASN A 592 -42.95 15.78 -27.86
N ASP A 593 -44.26 15.62 -27.72
CA ASP A 593 -44.87 14.62 -26.84
C ASP A 593 -44.41 13.20 -27.17
N GLY A 594 -44.29 12.86 -28.45
CA GLY A 594 -43.81 11.55 -28.90
C GLY A 594 -42.33 11.33 -28.58
N ILE A 595 -41.50 12.35 -28.79
CA ILE A 595 -40.07 12.31 -28.47
C ILE A 595 -39.85 12.16 -26.97
N VAL A 596 -40.53 12.98 -26.16
CA VAL A 596 -40.42 12.92 -24.70
C VAL A 596 -40.95 11.60 -24.17
N ALA A 597 -42.09 11.11 -24.67
CA ALA A 597 -42.64 9.82 -24.25
C ALA A 597 -41.64 8.69 -24.49
N GLU A 598 -40.98 8.66 -25.65
CA GLU A 598 -39.96 7.67 -25.97
C GLU A 598 -38.71 7.81 -25.08
N LEU A 599 -38.22 9.04 -24.85
CA LEU A 599 -37.09 9.29 -23.95
C LEU A 599 -37.39 8.85 -22.50
N LYS A 600 -38.59 9.15 -21.99
CA LYS A 600 -39.03 8.71 -20.65
C LYS A 600 -39.16 7.20 -20.57
N LYS A 601 -39.68 6.56 -21.61
CA LYS A 601 -39.76 5.09 -21.71
C LYS A 601 -38.37 4.46 -21.64
N GLN A 602 -37.43 4.89 -22.47
CA GLN A 602 -36.06 4.37 -22.46
C GLN A 602 -35.35 4.60 -21.11
N THR A 603 -35.60 5.75 -20.48
CA THR A 603 -35.03 6.07 -19.16
C THR A 603 -35.60 5.16 -18.07
N THR A 604 -36.91 4.86 -18.14
CA THR A 604 -37.57 3.90 -17.25
C THR A 604 -37.03 2.49 -17.44
N GLU A 605 -36.90 2.01 -18.68
CA GLU A 605 -36.34 0.68 -18.99
C GLU A 605 -34.90 0.54 -18.46
N LYS A 606 -34.07 1.59 -18.59
CA LYS A 606 -32.71 1.61 -18.02
C LYS A 606 -32.72 1.57 -16.50
N ARG A 607 -33.61 2.35 -15.86
CA ARG A 607 -33.79 2.32 -14.39
C ARG A 607 -34.17 0.93 -13.90
N ASP A 608 -35.13 0.30 -14.57
CA ASP A 608 -35.61 -1.03 -14.21
C ASP A 608 -34.51 -2.08 -14.41
N PHE A 609 -33.73 -1.99 -15.48
CA PHE A 609 -32.56 -2.86 -15.68
C PHE A 609 -31.55 -2.73 -14.53
N ILE A 610 -31.23 -1.51 -14.09
CA ILE A 610 -30.30 -1.28 -12.96
C ILE A 610 -30.88 -1.81 -11.65
N LYS A 611 -32.17 -1.59 -11.38
CA LYS A 611 -32.87 -2.15 -10.21
C LYS A 611 -32.86 -3.68 -10.23
N ASN A 612 -33.04 -4.31 -11.39
CA ASN A 612 -33.00 -5.76 -11.53
C ASN A 612 -31.62 -6.34 -11.19
N ILE A 613 -30.52 -5.64 -11.46
CA ILE A 613 -29.17 -6.07 -11.04
C ILE A 613 -29.11 -6.16 -9.50
N ARG A 614 -29.54 -5.10 -8.81
CA ARG A 614 -29.60 -5.09 -7.35
C ARG A 614 -30.48 -6.22 -6.83
N GLU A 615 -31.71 -6.34 -7.32
CA GLU A 615 -32.64 -7.37 -6.87
C GLU A 615 -32.10 -8.78 -7.09
N SER A 616 -31.41 -9.02 -8.21
CA SER A 616 -30.81 -10.33 -8.50
C SER A 616 -29.73 -10.67 -7.48
N ILE A 617 -28.92 -9.69 -7.08
CA ILE A 617 -27.88 -9.85 -6.06
C ILE A 617 -28.50 -10.06 -4.68
N GLU A 618 -29.50 -9.25 -4.29
CA GLU A 618 -30.21 -9.44 -3.02
C GLU A 618 -30.93 -10.79 -2.94
N LYS A 619 -31.52 -11.27 -4.05
CA LYS A 619 -32.16 -12.58 -4.15
C LYS A 619 -31.17 -13.73 -4.06
N LEU A 620 -29.98 -13.58 -4.64
CA LEU A 620 -28.90 -14.57 -4.55
C LEU A 620 -28.40 -14.76 -3.11
N PHE A 621 -28.62 -13.78 -2.24
CA PHE A 621 -28.07 -13.74 -0.88
C PHE A 621 -29.14 -13.63 0.20
N GLU A 622 -30.36 -14.14 -0.05
CA GLU A 622 -31.47 -14.19 0.92
C GLU A 622 -31.75 -12.87 1.64
N LYS A 623 -31.69 -11.73 0.94
CA LYS A 623 -31.84 -10.37 1.52
C LYS A 623 -31.03 -10.20 2.81
N GLU A 624 -29.74 -10.51 2.76
CA GLU A 624 -28.85 -10.10 3.83
C GLU A 624 -28.93 -8.57 4.00
N GLU A 625 -29.39 -8.10 5.16
CA GLU A 625 -29.71 -6.69 5.42
C GLU A 625 -28.53 -5.78 5.12
N MET A 626 -27.31 -6.25 5.42
CA MET A 626 -26.07 -5.54 5.15
C MET A 626 -25.78 -5.36 3.65
N ILE A 627 -26.10 -6.36 2.82
CA ILE A 627 -25.92 -6.28 1.36
C ILE A 627 -26.92 -5.29 0.76
N SER A 628 -28.18 -5.35 1.19
CA SER A 628 -29.24 -4.46 0.67
C SER A 628 -28.92 -2.98 0.96
N GLN A 629 -28.43 -2.69 2.16
CA GLN A 629 -28.05 -1.35 2.59
C GLN A 629 -26.93 -0.72 1.73
N LEU A 630 -25.99 -1.51 1.21
CA LEU A 630 -24.92 -0.99 0.35
C LEU A 630 -25.44 -0.42 -0.97
N PHE A 631 -26.56 -0.93 -1.48
CA PHE A 631 -27.18 -0.47 -2.72
C PHE A 631 -28.04 0.78 -2.53
N ASP A 632 -28.75 0.92 -1.39
CA ASP A 632 -29.68 2.03 -1.13
C ASP A 632 -29.02 3.42 -1.00
N PHE A 633 -27.70 3.45 -0.99
CA PHE A 633 -26.97 4.67 -0.70
C PHE A 633 -26.73 5.53 -1.95
N GLN A 634 -27.06 6.83 -1.84
CA GLN A 634 -26.67 7.88 -2.79
C GLN A 634 -25.44 8.68 -2.31
N PRO A 635 -24.42 8.93 -3.17
CA PRO A 635 -23.21 9.69 -2.83
C PRO A 635 -23.45 11.14 -2.40
#